data_AF-A0A6P3Z371-F1
#
_entry.id   AF-A0A6P3Z371-F1
#
_cell.length_a   1.000
_cell.length_b   1.000
_cell.length_c   1.000
_cell.angle_alpha   90.00
_cell.angle_beta   90.00
_cell.angle_gamma   90.00
#
_symmetry.space_group_name_H-M   'P 1'
#
loop_
_entity.id
_entity.type
_entity.pdbx_description
1 polymer ?
#
loop_
_entity_poly.entity_id
_entity_poly.type
_entity_poly.pdbx_seq_one_letter_code
_entity_poly.pdbx_strand_id
1 'polypeptide(L)'
;MQEQFFSESGKPNVSQPLFWIHVNQQWLQVASKLERMDNLLERCVNSSLCLPEKPKVVVGLRGATANIFVDNAAYRDYLFNTFHISSNDMESAAVVMTSVSNGFPVIVIRGLSDLAGGQSGQNGIQTFGSLAARNTANVVVQFLKELKRKDLYPSF
;
A
#
# COMPACT_ATOMS: atom_id res chain seq x y z
N MET A 1 -16.37 -6.69 15.80
CA MET A 1 -15.12 -7.03 16.51
C MET A 1 -14.24 -5.78 16.44
N GLN A 2 -13.74 -5.27 17.56
CA GLN A 2 -12.77 -4.17 17.55
C GLN A 2 -11.37 -4.76 17.40
N GLU A 3 -10.55 -4.22 16.50
CA GLU A 3 -9.16 -4.68 16.39
C GLU A 3 -8.37 -4.34 17.65
N GLN A 4 -7.64 -5.33 18.15
CA GLN A 4 -6.87 -5.25 19.39
C GLN A 4 -5.39 -5.22 19.07
N PHE A 5 -4.73 -4.13 19.47
CA PHE A 5 -3.30 -3.94 19.28
C PHE A 5 -2.52 -4.18 20.56
N PHE A 6 -1.43 -4.93 20.45
CA PHE A 6 -0.46 -5.17 21.51
C PHE A 6 0.91 -4.68 21.04
N SER A 7 1.71 -4.11 21.93
CA SER A 7 3.06 -3.64 21.60
C SER A 7 4.04 -4.06 22.68
N GLU A 8 5.27 -4.41 22.26
CA GLU A 8 6.41 -4.65 23.16
C GLU A 8 6.76 -3.44 24.02
N SER A 9 6.48 -2.22 23.52
CA SER A 9 6.66 -0.97 24.26
C SER A 9 5.50 -0.65 25.21
N GLY A 10 4.39 -1.41 25.12
CA GLY A 10 3.19 -1.24 25.91
C GLY A 10 3.20 -2.03 27.22
N LYS A 11 2.08 -1.99 27.95
CA LYS A 11 1.88 -2.85 29.13
C LYS A 11 1.63 -4.29 28.67
N PRO A 12 2.34 -5.29 29.23
CA PRO A 12 2.08 -6.70 28.89
C PRO A 12 0.61 -7.08 29.09
N ASN A 13 0.07 -7.86 28.14
CA ASN A 13 -1.32 -8.34 28.15
C ASN A 13 -2.41 -7.25 28.16
N VAL A 14 -2.08 -6.01 27.83
CA VAL A 14 -3.06 -4.92 27.69
C VAL A 14 -3.18 -4.56 26.21
N SER A 15 -4.37 -4.77 25.65
CA SER A 15 -4.67 -4.33 24.29
C SER A 15 -5.07 -2.86 24.23
N GLN A 16 -4.80 -2.23 23.09
CA GLN A 16 -5.28 -0.91 22.73
C GLN A 16 -6.21 -1.04 21.51
N PRO A 17 -7.34 -0.33 21.48
CA PRO A 17 -8.17 -0.29 20.27
C PRO A 17 -7.39 0.42 19.17
N LEU A 18 -7.35 -0.19 17.98
CA LEU A 18 -6.64 0.36 16.83
C LEU A 18 -7.58 0.45 15.63
N PHE A 19 -7.66 1.65 15.05
CA PHE A 19 -8.44 1.87 13.82
C PHE A 19 -7.54 2.34 12.68
N TRP A 20 -6.52 3.15 12.99
CA TRP A 20 -5.49 3.57 12.03
C TRP A 20 -4.12 3.15 12.53
N ILE A 21 -3.35 2.49 11.64
CA ILE A 21 -1.93 2.21 11.89
C ILE A 21 -1.11 3.13 11.00
N HIS A 22 -0.25 3.93 11.61
CA HIS A 22 0.62 4.83 10.87
C HIS A 22 1.91 4.12 10.48
N VAL A 23 2.20 4.11 9.18
CA VAL A 23 3.52 3.72 8.64
C VAL A 23 4.58 4.77 8.96
N ASN A 24 5.84 4.43 8.76
CA ASN A 24 6.97 5.31 9.05
C ASN A 24 6.93 6.60 8.21
N GLN A 25 6.83 7.75 8.87
CA GLN A 25 6.69 9.06 8.22
C GLN A 25 7.94 9.51 7.47
N GLN A 26 9.14 9.18 7.98
CA GLN A 26 10.39 9.48 7.28
C GLN A 26 10.47 8.69 5.98
N TRP A 27 10.03 7.42 5.99
CA TRP A 27 9.99 6.58 4.79
C TRP A 27 8.94 7.09 3.79
N LEU A 28 7.81 7.65 4.23
CA LEU A 28 6.89 8.36 3.33
C LEU A 28 7.55 9.60 2.68
N GLN A 29 8.37 10.35 3.41
CA GLN A 29 9.15 11.47 2.85
C GLN A 29 10.22 11.01 1.85
N VAL A 30 10.81 9.84 2.06
CA VAL A 30 11.72 9.23 1.07
C VAL A 30 10.92 8.81 -0.16
N ALA A 31 9.77 8.17 0.02
CA ALA A 31 8.91 7.70 -1.06
C ALA A 31 8.36 8.85 -1.94
N SER A 32 8.08 10.03 -1.39
CA SER A 32 7.56 11.17 -2.18
C SER A 32 8.52 11.67 -3.25
N LYS A 33 9.83 11.39 -3.13
CA LYS A 33 10.80 11.67 -4.20
C LYS A 33 10.53 10.86 -5.46
N LEU A 34 9.96 9.67 -5.33
CA LEU A 34 9.68 8.76 -6.45
C LEU A 34 8.50 9.24 -7.29
N GLU A 35 7.61 10.10 -6.75
CA GLU A 35 6.49 10.68 -7.51
C GLU A 35 6.95 11.52 -8.71
N ARG A 36 8.17 12.05 -8.65
CA ARG A 36 8.77 12.91 -9.69
C ARG A 36 9.70 12.15 -10.64
N MET A 37 9.87 10.85 -10.45
CA MET A 37 10.78 10.05 -11.27
C MET A 37 10.09 9.55 -12.54
N ASP A 38 10.61 9.96 -13.68
CA ASP A 38 10.18 9.45 -14.97
C ASP A 38 10.69 8.03 -15.22
N ASN A 39 9.91 7.27 -16.00
CA ASN A 39 10.25 5.92 -16.48
C ASN A 39 10.46 4.86 -15.39
N LEU A 40 10.05 5.11 -14.15
CA LEU A 40 10.05 4.11 -13.08
C LEU A 40 9.00 3.01 -13.29
N LEU A 41 7.89 3.36 -13.93
CA LEU A 41 6.73 2.50 -14.10
C LEU A 41 6.56 2.10 -15.57
N GLU A 42 6.42 0.81 -15.81
CA GLU A 42 6.01 0.24 -17.08
C GLU A 42 4.53 0.54 -17.34
N ARG A 43 4.22 0.91 -18.58
CA ARG A 43 2.84 1.16 -19.02
C ARG A 43 2.15 -0.10 -19.56
N CYS A 44 2.93 -1.09 -20.00
CA CYS A 44 2.43 -2.18 -20.84
C CYS A 44 2.67 -3.54 -20.21
N VAL A 45 1.66 -4.41 -20.30
CA VAL A 45 1.79 -5.81 -19.90
C VAL A 45 2.71 -6.54 -20.89
N ASN A 46 2.52 -6.27 -22.18
CA ASN A 46 3.27 -6.80 -23.33
C ASN A 46 3.19 -5.81 -24.51
N SER A 47 3.65 -6.21 -25.72
CA SER A 47 3.70 -5.33 -26.90
C SER A 47 2.34 -4.86 -27.44
N SER A 48 1.25 -5.58 -27.14
CA SER A 48 -0.09 -5.29 -27.67
C SER A 48 -1.07 -4.75 -26.63
N LEU A 49 -0.73 -4.81 -25.33
CA LEU A 49 -1.61 -4.43 -24.24
C LEU A 49 -0.94 -3.44 -23.28
N CYS A 50 -1.45 -2.21 -23.29
CA CYS A 50 -0.99 -1.11 -22.46
C CYS A 50 -2.13 -0.42 -21.71
N LEU A 51 -1.79 0.20 -20.57
CA LEU A 51 -2.70 1.10 -19.87
C LEU A 51 -3.03 2.33 -20.75
N PRO A 52 -4.27 2.84 -20.70
CA PRO A 52 -4.65 4.03 -21.46
C PRO A 52 -3.85 5.26 -21.01
N GLU A 53 -3.61 5.39 -19.71
CA GLU A 53 -2.83 6.47 -19.11
C GLU A 53 -1.46 5.98 -18.64
N LYS A 54 -0.50 6.92 -18.51
CA LYS A 54 0.81 6.63 -17.90
C LYS A 54 0.58 6.38 -16.40
N PRO A 55 1.02 5.24 -15.85
CA PRO A 55 0.90 5.00 -14.42
C PRO A 55 1.76 5.98 -13.62
N LYS A 56 1.37 6.24 -12.38
CA LYS A 56 2.05 7.17 -11.48
C LYS A 56 2.21 6.57 -10.09
N VAL A 57 3.26 6.98 -9.39
CA VAL A 57 3.39 6.79 -7.94
C VAL A 57 2.60 7.89 -7.26
N VAL A 58 1.83 7.54 -6.23
CA VAL A 58 1.13 8.50 -5.36
C VAL A 58 1.39 8.11 -3.92
N VAL A 59 1.82 9.07 -3.09
CA VAL A 59 2.25 8.83 -1.71
C VAL A 59 1.27 9.47 -0.71
N GLY A 60 1.10 8.84 0.46
CA GLY A 60 0.30 9.39 1.57
C GLY A 60 -1.19 9.09 1.51
N LEU A 61 -1.63 8.21 0.60
CA LEU A 61 -3.01 7.73 0.56
C LEU A 61 -3.28 6.68 1.64
N ARG A 62 -4.56 6.52 2.01
CA ARG A 62 -4.99 5.51 2.98
C ARG A 62 -5.26 4.17 2.29
N GLY A 63 -4.77 3.09 2.87
CA GLY A 63 -5.05 1.72 2.49
C GLY A 63 -5.92 1.00 3.51
N ALA A 64 -6.65 -0.01 3.07
CA ALA A 64 -7.35 -0.96 3.93
C ALA A 64 -6.97 -2.40 3.56
N THR A 65 -7.24 -3.32 4.48
CA THR A 65 -7.07 -4.75 4.27
C THR A 65 -8.38 -5.45 4.62
N ALA A 66 -8.75 -6.45 3.82
CA ALA A 66 -9.89 -7.31 4.05
C ALA A 66 -9.49 -8.76 3.78
N ASN A 67 -10.03 -9.72 4.52
CA ASN A 67 -9.81 -11.15 4.25
C ASN A 67 -10.58 -11.68 3.02
N ILE A 68 -11.03 -10.79 2.14
CA ILE A 68 -11.80 -11.07 0.93
C ILE A 68 -11.27 -10.24 -0.23
N PHE A 69 -11.38 -10.77 -1.45
CA PHE A 69 -11.18 -9.98 -2.65
C PHE A 69 -12.40 -9.06 -2.86
N VAL A 70 -12.19 -7.75 -2.75
CA VAL A 70 -13.28 -6.77 -2.89
C VAL A 70 -13.53 -6.47 -4.36
N ASP A 71 -14.60 -7.03 -4.89
CA ASP A 71 -15.12 -6.76 -6.25
C ASP A 71 -16.58 -6.28 -6.18
N ASN A 72 -16.81 -5.16 -5.48
CA ASN A 72 -18.14 -4.62 -5.22
C ASN A 72 -18.11 -3.08 -5.20
N ALA A 73 -18.72 -2.46 -6.21
CA ALA A 73 -18.69 -1.01 -6.38
C ALA A 73 -19.28 -0.25 -5.19
N ALA A 74 -20.43 -0.68 -4.67
CA ALA A 74 -21.08 -0.01 -3.55
C ALA A 74 -20.22 -0.08 -2.27
N TYR A 75 -19.56 -1.22 -2.04
CA TYR A 75 -18.67 -1.37 -0.88
C TYR A 75 -17.38 -0.55 -1.04
N ARG A 76 -16.76 -0.56 -2.23
CA ARG A 76 -15.61 0.31 -2.53
C ARG A 76 -15.96 1.79 -2.32
N ASP A 77 -17.11 2.23 -2.82
CA ASP A 77 -17.56 3.62 -2.70
C ASP A 77 -17.81 3.99 -1.23
N TYR A 78 -18.39 3.07 -0.46
CA TYR A 78 -18.52 3.24 1.00
C TYR A 78 -17.16 3.41 1.69
N LEU A 79 -16.16 2.57 1.36
CA LEU A 79 -14.81 2.67 1.94
C LEU A 79 -14.15 4.01 1.60
N PHE A 80 -14.31 4.49 0.36
CA PHE A 80 -13.78 5.79 -0.04
C PHE A 80 -14.50 6.95 0.65
N ASN A 81 -15.83 6.97 0.62
CA ASN A 81 -16.62 8.08 1.16
C ASN A 81 -16.54 8.18 2.69
N THR A 82 -16.40 7.04 3.38
CA THR A 82 -16.41 7.00 4.86
C THR A 82 -15.00 7.15 5.44
N PHE A 83 -13.99 6.55 4.80
CA PHE A 83 -12.66 6.42 5.38
C PHE A 83 -11.54 6.99 4.49
N HIS A 84 -11.87 7.44 3.28
CA HIS A 84 -10.92 7.89 2.25
C HIS A 84 -9.90 6.82 1.85
N ILE A 85 -10.31 5.56 1.84
CA ILE A 85 -9.47 4.44 1.36
C ILE A 85 -9.30 4.54 -0.15
N SER A 86 -8.04 4.56 -0.59
CA SER A 86 -7.68 4.60 -2.01
C SER A 86 -7.24 3.23 -2.56
N SER A 87 -6.94 2.25 -1.69
CA SER A 87 -6.54 0.90 -2.08
C SER A 87 -6.93 -0.14 -1.01
N ASN A 88 -7.32 -1.35 -1.42
CA ASN A 88 -7.70 -2.45 -0.51
C ASN A 88 -7.03 -3.79 -0.86
N ASP A 89 -6.29 -4.44 0.04
CA ASP A 89 -5.64 -5.77 -0.15
C ASP A 89 -6.16 -6.78 0.87
N MET A 90 -5.43 -7.89 1.02
CA MET A 90 -5.72 -8.99 1.90
C MET A 90 -4.61 -9.22 2.96
N GLU A 91 -3.53 -8.42 2.95
CA GLU A 91 -2.33 -8.68 3.77
C GLU A 91 -1.76 -7.47 4.53
N SER A 92 -1.77 -6.25 3.98
CA SER A 92 -0.93 -5.15 4.48
C SER A 92 -1.13 -4.83 5.95
N ALA A 93 -2.38 -4.74 6.44
CA ALA A 93 -2.66 -4.43 7.83
C ALA A 93 -2.07 -5.47 8.79
N ALA A 94 -2.11 -6.75 8.43
CA ALA A 94 -1.54 -7.82 9.25
C ALA A 94 -0.01 -7.71 9.34
N VAL A 95 0.66 -7.40 8.21
CA VAL A 95 2.11 -7.18 8.18
C VAL A 95 2.47 -5.94 8.99
N VAL A 96 1.77 -4.82 8.76
CA VAL A 96 2.02 -3.55 9.46
C VAL A 96 1.80 -3.71 10.96
N MET A 97 0.69 -4.31 11.37
CA MET A 97 0.39 -4.59 12.77
C MET A 97 1.49 -5.41 13.43
N THR A 98 1.95 -6.48 12.77
CA THR A 98 3.05 -7.31 13.27
C THR A 98 4.35 -6.51 13.43
N SER A 99 4.72 -5.70 12.44
CA SER A 99 5.93 -4.87 12.51
C SER A 99 5.86 -3.86 13.65
N VAL A 100 4.77 -3.10 13.75
CA VAL A 100 4.65 -2.05 14.77
C VAL A 100 4.47 -2.62 16.19
N SER A 101 3.87 -3.81 16.33
CA SER A 101 3.78 -4.53 17.59
C SER A 101 5.16 -4.89 18.15
N ASN A 102 6.14 -5.12 17.27
CA ASN A 102 7.52 -5.48 17.61
C ASN A 102 8.50 -4.30 17.42
N GLY A 103 8.01 -3.05 17.43
CA GLY A 103 8.87 -1.86 17.41
C GLY A 103 9.60 -1.58 16.09
N PHE A 104 9.25 -2.27 14.99
CA PHE A 104 9.92 -2.09 13.70
C PHE A 104 9.20 -1.06 12.81
N PRO A 105 9.94 -0.13 12.17
CA PRO A 105 9.37 0.76 11.16
C PRO A 105 8.94 -0.04 9.92
N VAL A 106 7.84 0.39 9.32
CA VAL A 106 7.25 -0.26 8.14
C VAL A 106 6.68 0.78 7.18
N ILE A 107 6.71 0.47 5.88
CA ILE A 107 5.99 1.19 4.81
C ILE A 107 5.29 0.15 3.94
N VAL A 108 4.14 0.54 3.38
CA VAL A 108 3.41 -0.27 2.39
C VAL A 108 3.58 0.39 1.03
N ILE A 109 4.09 -0.37 0.05
CA ILE A 109 4.17 0.03 -1.35
C ILE A 109 3.33 -0.96 -2.14
N ARG A 110 2.39 -0.45 -2.92
CA ARG A 110 1.43 -1.30 -3.62
C ARG A 110 1.10 -0.83 -5.03
N GLY A 111 1.10 -1.77 -5.95
CA GLY A 111 0.56 -1.63 -7.30
C GLY A 111 -0.93 -1.95 -7.35
N LEU A 112 -1.67 -1.14 -8.10
CA LEU A 112 -3.09 -1.35 -8.35
C LEU A 112 -3.26 -2.19 -9.61
N SER A 113 -3.86 -3.36 -9.45
CA SER A 113 -4.09 -4.35 -10.52
C SER A 113 -5.47 -4.23 -11.17
N ASP A 114 -6.43 -3.63 -10.47
CA ASP A 114 -7.82 -3.59 -10.86
C ASP A 114 -8.59 -2.54 -10.07
N LEU A 115 -9.81 -2.29 -10.52
CA LEU A 115 -10.80 -1.53 -9.78
C LEU A 115 -11.59 -2.50 -8.90
N ALA A 116 -11.78 -2.15 -7.64
CA ALA A 116 -12.49 -2.99 -6.66
C ALA A 116 -14.02 -3.00 -6.90
N GLY A 117 -14.47 -3.48 -8.06
CA GLY A 117 -15.87 -3.50 -8.50
C GLY A 117 -16.24 -2.35 -9.43
N GLY A 118 -17.35 -2.47 -10.17
CA GLY A 118 -17.89 -1.39 -11.01
C GLY A 118 -17.17 -1.15 -12.33
N GLN A 119 -16.14 -1.94 -12.65
CA GLN A 119 -15.59 -2.03 -13.99
C GLN A 119 -16.62 -2.61 -14.98
N SER A 120 -16.45 -2.27 -16.26
CA SER A 120 -17.21 -2.94 -17.34
C SER A 120 -16.55 -4.28 -17.66
N GLY A 121 -17.33 -5.36 -17.59
CA GLY A 121 -16.84 -6.71 -17.90
C GLY A 121 -16.05 -7.36 -16.76
N GLN A 122 -15.09 -8.22 -17.11
CA GLN A 122 -14.30 -8.98 -16.14
C GLN A 122 -13.35 -8.08 -15.36
N ASN A 123 -13.11 -8.41 -14.09
CA ASN A 123 -12.12 -7.71 -13.26
C ASN A 123 -10.71 -7.85 -13.89
N GLY A 124 -9.98 -6.73 -13.94
CA GLY A 124 -8.69 -6.63 -14.61
C GLY A 124 -7.52 -7.33 -13.89
N ILE A 125 -7.73 -7.90 -12.70
CA ILE A 125 -6.69 -8.50 -11.85
C ILE A 125 -5.82 -9.51 -12.61
N GLN A 126 -6.43 -10.41 -13.39
CA GLN A 126 -5.69 -11.42 -14.16
C GLN A 126 -4.91 -10.81 -15.34
N THR A 127 -5.39 -9.68 -15.87
CA THR A 127 -4.80 -9.00 -17.02
C THR A 127 -3.63 -8.10 -16.60
N PHE A 128 -3.82 -7.28 -15.56
CA PHE A 128 -2.85 -6.25 -15.15
C PHE A 128 -2.07 -6.62 -13.88
N GLY A 129 -2.39 -7.73 -13.21
CA GLY A 129 -1.69 -8.16 -11.99
C GLY A 129 -0.17 -8.27 -12.16
N SER A 130 0.29 -8.83 -13.29
CA SER A 130 1.73 -8.93 -13.58
C SER A 130 2.40 -7.56 -13.78
N LEU A 131 1.69 -6.60 -14.38
CA LEU A 131 2.18 -5.23 -14.55
C LEU A 131 2.23 -4.49 -13.22
N ALA A 132 1.18 -4.61 -12.39
CA ALA A 132 1.14 -4.05 -11.04
C ALA A 132 2.28 -4.60 -10.18
N ALA A 133 2.55 -5.91 -10.25
CA ALA A 133 3.65 -6.55 -9.52
C ALA A 133 5.03 -6.03 -9.96
N ARG A 134 5.32 -5.98 -11.27
CA ARG A 134 6.59 -5.44 -11.79
C ARG A 134 6.80 -3.98 -11.38
N ASN A 135 5.76 -3.16 -11.54
CA ASN A 135 5.80 -1.75 -11.12
C ASN A 135 6.02 -1.58 -9.62
N THR A 136 5.37 -2.40 -8.79
CA THR A 136 5.61 -2.42 -7.34
C THR A 136 7.06 -2.75 -7.02
N ALA A 137 7.62 -3.79 -7.65
CA ALA A 137 9.02 -4.18 -7.47
C ALA A 137 9.98 -3.06 -7.88
N ASN A 138 9.73 -2.39 -9.01
CA ASN A 138 10.53 -1.23 -9.45
C ASN A 138 10.52 -0.11 -8.41
N VAL A 139 9.34 0.23 -7.87
CA VAL A 139 9.19 1.26 -6.82
C VAL A 139 9.92 0.83 -5.54
N VAL A 140 9.81 -0.43 -5.11
CA VAL A 140 10.53 -0.95 -3.94
C VAL A 140 12.05 -0.86 -4.13
N VAL A 141 12.57 -1.33 -5.26
CA VAL A 141 14.00 -1.27 -5.57
C VAL A 141 14.49 0.18 -5.59
N GLN A 142 13.73 1.10 -6.19
CA GLN A 142 14.09 2.51 -6.23
C GLN A 142 14.01 3.15 -4.84
N PHE A 143 13.00 2.80 -4.04
CA PHE A 143 12.85 3.27 -2.66
C PHE A 143 14.07 2.86 -1.82
N LEU A 144 14.54 1.61 -1.94
CA LEU A 144 15.72 1.13 -1.24
C LEU A 144 17.00 1.87 -1.65
N LYS A 145 17.14 2.30 -2.90
CA LYS A 145 18.27 3.15 -3.35
C LYS A 145 18.24 4.55 -2.75
N GLU A 146 17.04 5.10 -2.54
CA GLU A 146 16.85 6.42 -1.93
C GLU A 146 16.99 6.40 -0.41
N LEU A 147 16.85 5.23 0.21
CA LEU A 147 16.95 5.03 1.65
C LEU A 147 18.42 5.14 2.10
N LYS A 148 18.71 6.14 2.94
CA LYS A 148 20.06 6.37 3.48
C LYS A 148 20.17 5.78 4.87
N ARG A 149 21.41 5.55 5.35
CA ARG A 149 21.68 5.05 6.71
C ARG A 149 20.98 5.88 7.81
N LYS A 150 20.90 7.20 7.63
CA LYS A 150 20.20 8.11 8.56
C LYS A 150 18.67 7.91 8.62
N ASP A 151 18.09 7.29 7.60
CA ASP A 151 16.66 7.02 7.51
C ASP A 151 16.31 5.64 8.14
N LEU A 152 17.33 4.82 8.44
CA LEU A 152 17.21 3.56 9.17
C LEU A 152 17.38 3.75 10.68
N TYR A 153 18.24 4.69 11.06
CA TYR A 153 18.54 5.04 12.45
C TYR A 153 18.45 6.56 12.59
N PRO A 154 17.29 7.12 12.98
CA PRO A 154 17.23 8.51 13.34
C PRO A 154 18.24 8.73 14.47
N SER A 155 19.24 9.58 14.25
CA SER A 155 20.18 9.97 15.30
C SER A 155 19.39 10.49 16.51
N PHE A 156 19.69 9.97 17.70
CA PHE A 156 19.17 10.50 18.97
C PHE A 156 19.60 11.95 19.18
#